data_AF-A0A950P8M7-F1
#
_entry.id   AF-A0A950P8M7-F1
#
_cell.length_a   1.000
_cell.length_b   1.000
_cell.length_c   1.000
_cell.angle_alpha   90.00
_cell.angle_beta   90.00
_cell.angle_gamma   90.00
#
_symmetry.space_group_name_H-M   'P 1'
#
loop_
_entity.id
_entity.type
_entity.pdbx_description
1 polymer ?
#
loop_
_entity_poly.entity_id
_entity_poly.type
_entity_poly.pdbx_seq_one_letter_code
_entity_poly.pdbx_strand_id
1 'polypeptide(L)' 'IPGQYQHERMRAAFETVAKAARSHGKAMGVGGGRQDFEFQSWLLRLGVRYLTGGSDVGYILSAGRADVKQLRELKLS' A
#
# COMPACT_ATOMS: atom_id res chain seq x y z
N ILE A 1 -3.25 8.21 14.09
CA ILE A 1 -4.05 7.01 14.40
C ILE A 1 -3.28 5.83 13.84
N PRO A 2 -2.63 5.03 14.68
CA PRO A 2 -1.80 3.93 14.22
C PRO A 2 -2.62 2.94 13.38
N GLY A 3 -2.14 2.60 12.18
CA GLY A 3 -2.76 1.60 11.30
C GLY A 3 -4.02 2.01 10.54
N GLN A 4 -4.60 3.19 10.79
CA GLN A 4 -5.87 3.61 10.14
C GLN A 4 -5.64 4.49 8.91
N TYR A 5 -5.24 3.88 7.78
CA TYR A 5 -4.94 4.59 6.54
C TYR A 5 -6.15 5.28 5.89
N GLN A 6 -7.36 4.78 6.15
CA GLN A 6 -8.58 5.34 5.59
C GLN A 6 -9.18 6.49 6.41
N HIS A 7 -8.65 6.77 7.60
CA HIS A 7 -9.21 7.79 8.48
C HIS A 7 -9.10 9.18 7.84
N GLU A 8 -10.13 10.01 8.01
CA GLU A 8 -10.25 11.34 7.38
C GLU A 8 -9.04 12.24 7.63
N ARG A 9 -8.58 12.34 8.87
CA ARG A 9 -7.33 13.05 9.23
C ARG A 9 -6.09 12.55 8.47
N MET A 10 -6.04 11.27 8.12
CA MET A 10 -4.94 10.73 7.31
C MET A 10 -5.09 11.17 5.85
N ARG A 11 -6.31 11.09 5.30
CA ARG A 11 -6.60 11.56 3.93
C ARG A 11 -6.29 13.04 3.75
N ALA A 12 -6.74 13.88 4.68
CA ALA A 12 -6.50 15.32 4.65
C ALA A 12 -5.00 15.68 4.65
N ALA A 13 -4.17 14.90 5.37
CA ALA A 13 -2.72 15.11 5.38
C ALA A 13 -2.08 14.73 4.03
N PHE A 14 -2.47 13.60 3.43
CA PHE A 14 -2.01 13.24 2.07
C PHE A 14 -2.41 14.29 1.03
N GLU A 15 -3.65 14.78 1.07
CA GLU A 15 -4.14 15.83 0.17
C GLU A 15 -3.37 17.14 0.33
N THR A 16 -3.07 17.53 1.57
CA THR A 16 -2.27 18.72 1.88
C THR A 16 -0.87 18.61 1.28
N VAL A 17 -0.21 17.46 1.46
CA VAL A 17 1.14 17.23 0.91
C VAL A 17 1.11 17.16 -0.62
N ALA A 18 0.12 16.50 -1.20
CA ALA A 18 -0.05 16.43 -2.66
C ALA A 18 -0.21 17.82 -3.28
N LYS A 19 -1.03 18.68 -2.66
CA LYS A 19 -1.21 20.07 -3.07
C LYS A 19 0.10 20.85 -3.02
N ALA A 20 0.85 20.73 -1.92
CA ALA A 20 2.14 21.41 -1.76
C ALA A 20 3.18 20.91 -2.77
N ALA A 21 3.31 19.60 -2.95
CA ALA A 21 4.22 19.02 -3.94
C ALA A 21 3.91 19.55 -5.34
N ARG A 22 2.63 19.54 -5.73
CA ARG A 22 2.16 20.09 -7.01
C ARG A 22 2.45 21.58 -7.15
N SER A 23 2.18 22.40 -6.14
CA SER A 23 2.41 23.86 -6.22
C SER A 23 3.88 24.22 -6.36
N HIS A 24 4.78 23.35 -5.93
CA HIS A 24 6.23 23.54 -6.03
C HIS A 24 6.89 22.74 -7.17
N GLY A 25 6.10 22.14 -8.08
CA GLY A 25 6.62 21.35 -9.19
C GLY A 25 7.41 20.11 -8.75
N LYS A 26 7.08 19.56 -7.57
CA LYS A 26 7.71 18.36 -7.00
C LYS A 26 6.79 17.15 -7.16
N ALA A 27 7.40 15.99 -7.39
CA ALA A 27 6.70 14.72 -7.34
C ALA A 27 6.46 14.31 -5.88
N MET A 28 5.25 13.84 -5.58
CA MET A 28 4.96 13.23 -4.29
C MET A 28 5.27 11.72 -4.34
N GLY A 29 5.93 11.23 -3.31
CA GLY A 29 6.15 9.81 -3.06
C GLY A 29 5.44 9.34 -1.79
N VAL A 30 4.98 8.09 -1.76
CA VAL A 30 4.40 7.46 -0.58
C VAL A 30 5.07 6.11 -0.33
N GLY A 31 5.59 5.95 0.88
CA GLY A 31 6.05 4.67 1.40
C GLY A 31 4.99 4.04 2.30
N GLY A 32 4.70 2.76 2.12
CA GLY A 32 3.65 2.06 2.89
C GLY A 32 2.28 2.09 2.20
N GLY A 33 1.28 1.43 2.80
CA GLY A 33 0.03 1.08 2.11
C GLY A 33 0.12 -0.30 1.43
N ARG A 34 0.70 -1.27 2.15
CA ARG A 34 0.96 -2.62 1.63
C ARG A 34 -0.35 -3.31 1.29
N GLN A 35 -0.44 -3.90 0.10
CA GLN A 35 -1.55 -4.79 -0.32
C GLN A 35 -2.97 -4.18 -0.18
N ASP A 36 -3.10 -2.86 -0.08
CA ASP A 36 -4.39 -2.16 -0.09
C ASP A 36 -4.57 -1.52 -1.47
N PHE A 37 -5.18 -2.26 -2.38
CA PHE A 37 -5.37 -1.83 -3.76
C PHE A 37 -6.21 -0.55 -3.86
N GLU A 38 -7.21 -0.38 -3.00
CA GLU A 38 -8.06 0.81 -2.99
C GLU A 38 -7.28 2.05 -2.56
N PHE A 39 -6.51 1.93 -1.48
CA PHE A 39 -5.66 3.00 -0.98
C PHE A 39 -4.58 3.38 -2.01
N GLN A 40 -3.90 2.40 -2.61
CA GLN A 40 -2.91 2.64 -3.65
C GLN A 40 -3.53 3.32 -4.88
N SER A 41 -4.71 2.87 -5.31
CA SER A 41 -5.45 3.48 -6.42
C SER A 41 -5.82 4.94 -6.14
N TRP A 42 -6.23 5.23 -4.91
CA TRP A 42 -6.52 6.59 -4.48
C TRP A 42 -5.27 7.48 -4.47
N LEU A 43 -4.13 6.99 -3.98
CA LEU A 43 -2.85 7.71 -4.02
C LEU A 43 -2.43 8.06 -5.45
N LEU A 44 -2.57 7.13 -6.39
CA LEU A 44 -2.27 7.36 -7.80
C LEU A 44 -3.16 8.44 -8.42
N ARG A 45 -4.47 8.43 -8.10
CA ARG A 45 -5.42 9.47 -8.52
C ARG A 45 -5.12 10.83 -7.90
N LEU A 46 -4.60 10.86 -6.68
CA LEU A 46 -4.17 12.08 -5.99
C LEU A 46 -2.93 12.73 -6.63
N GLY A 47 -2.21 11.99 -7.50
CA GLY A 47 -1.05 12.50 -8.23
C GLY A 47 0.30 12.01 -7.69
N VAL A 48 0.32 11.00 -6.82
CA VAL A 48 1.55 10.33 -6.39
C VAL A 48 2.27 9.73 -7.61
N ARG A 49 3.61 9.81 -7.61
CA ARG A 49 4.47 9.31 -8.71
C ARG A 49 5.56 8.35 -8.25
N TYR A 50 5.75 8.19 -6.96
CA TYR A 50 6.58 7.15 -6.37
C TYR A 50 5.76 6.42 -5.29
N LEU A 51 5.67 5.09 -5.37
CA LEU A 51 4.89 4.28 -4.45
C LEU A 51 5.64 2.98 -4.14
N THR A 52 5.83 2.65 -2.86
CA THR A 52 6.33 1.32 -2.48
C THR A 52 5.16 0.34 -2.33
N GLY A 53 5.09 -0.65 -3.21
CA GLY A 53 3.98 -1.63 -3.24
C GLY A 53 4.01 -2.68 -2.11
N GLY A 54 5.17 -2.88 -1.47
CA GLY A 54 5.40 -3.90 -0.46
C GLY A 54 6.88 -4.03 -0.11
N SER A 55 7.22 -5.08 0.65
CA SER A 55 8.61 -5.48 0.88
C SER A 55 8.82 -6.90 0.38
N ASP A 56 10.03 -7.18 -0.10
CA ASP A 56 10.52 -8.51 -0.47
C ASP A 56 10.18 -9.59 0.57
N VAL A 57 10.50 -9.36 1.83
CA VAL A 57 10.20 -10.27 2.95
C VAL A 57 8.69 -10.50 3.07
N GLY A 58 7.88 -9.47 2.86
CA GLY A 58 6.42 -9.58 2.91
C GLY A 58 5.89 -10.47 1.79
N TYR A 59 6.41 -10.29 0.58
CA TYR A 59 6.05 -11.10 -0.58
C TYR A 59 6.49 -12.56 -0.41
N ILE A 60 7.73 -12.80 0.00
CA ILE A 60 8.26 -14.15 0.24
C ILE A 60 7.42 -14.89 1.29
N LEU A 61 7.13 -14.24 2.42
CA LEU A 61 6.30 -14.84 3.48
C LEU A 61 4.87 -15.09 3.02
N SER A 62 4.27 -14.20 2.22
CA SER A 62 2.92 -14.39 1.68
C SER A 62 2.86 -15.58 0.72
N ALA A 63 3.82 -15.68 -0.20
CA ALA A 63 3.89 -16.75 -1.18
C ALA A 63 4.16 -18.10 -0.49
N GLY A 64 5.14 -18.17 0.41
CA GLY A 64 5.47 -19.39 1.14
C GLY A 64 4.32 -19.91 2.02
N ARG A 65 3.55 -19.01 2.66
CA ARG A 65 2.34 -19.41 3.40
C ARG A 65 1.25 -19.96 2.48
N ALA A 66 1.06 -19.36 1.31
CA ALA A 66 0.07 -19.82 0.34
C ALA A 66 0.42 -21.22 -0.18
N ASP A 67 1.69 -21.49 -0.45
CA ASP A 67 2.19 -22.80 -0.89
C ASP A 67 1.97 -23.89 0.18
N VAL A 68 2.44 -23.65 1.41
CA VAL A 68 2.25 -24.60 2.53
C VAL A 68 0.77 -24.83 2.85
N LYS A 69 -0.08 -23.82 2.70
CA LYS A 69 -1.54 -23.98 2.87
C LYS A 69 -2.11 -25.00 1.89
N GLN A 70 -1.69 -24.96 0.63
CA GLN A 70 -2.14 -25.93 -0.38
C GLN A 70 -1.73 -27.36 0.01
N LEU A 71 -0.48 -27.56 0.43
CA LEU A 71 0.01 -28.88 0.86
C LEU A 71 -0.79 -29.43 2.06
N ARG A 72 -1.15 -28.58 3.01
CA ARG A 72 -1.94 -28.98 4.20
C ARG A 72 -3.40 -29.27 3.87
N GLU A 73 -3.93 -28.73 2.79
CA GLU A 73 -5.31 -28.93 2.35
C GLU A 73 -5.48 -30.20 1.48
N LEU A 74 -4.38 -30.86 1.09
CA LEU A 74 -4.42 -32.16 0.41
C LEU A 74 -5.05 -33.23 1.30
N LYS A 75 -6.18 -33.79 0.85
CA LYS A 75 -6.72 -35.03 1.43
C LYS A 75 -5.91 -36.20 0.89
N LEU A 76 -5.19 -36.87 1.77
CA LEU A 76 -4.56 -38.15 1.45
C LEU A 76 -5.65 -39.23 1.52
N SER A 77 -5.81 -39.97 0.41
CA SER A 77 -6.72 -41.11 0.27
C SER A 77 -6.31 -42.28 1.16
#